data_AF-A0AAN6ZIR5-F1
#
_entry.id   AF-A0AAN6ZIR5-F1
#
_cell.length_a   1.000
_cell.length_b   1.000
_cell.length_c   1.000
_cell.angle_alpha   90.00
_cell.angle_beta   90.00
_cell.angle_gamma   90.00
#
_symmetry.space_group_name_H-M   'P 1'
#
loop_
_entity.id
_entity.type
_entity.pdbx_description
1 polymer ?
#
loop_
_entity_poly.entity_id
_entity_poly.type
_entity_poly.pdbx_seq_one_letter_code
_entity_poly.pdbx_strand_id
1 'polypeptide(L)'
;MVEVIPIIVGSADDKKPTETRFFNLHAPPAGHSIKVAPDFFDGAVRDAVEKAVRVNLNHMIIPSKYSTRIPMAPNCFFDVTPKEAKFSAAMRKTMLHGALGARAMLALQNYGAEEPVFDGKAYTYTAAYHPEVGTLQIFTHHVTPPTTPEGEPEYHMTKLGLWQMTDSIEGFLRGVTAFRNVRDLAQRHRDEFIRVANERARQLSEEQQPGEKQGPSEKREASGKQEPVEEQQPIAETMGVVAEGE
;
A
#
# COMPACT_ATOMS: atom_id res chain seq x y z
N MET A 1 -25.18 -0.46 17.82
CA MET A 1 -24.67 -0.04 16.48
C MET A 1 -23.75 -1.09 15.86
N VAL A 2 -22.97 -1.83 16.67
CA VAL A 2 -22.04 -2.90 16.25
C VAL A 2 -22.72 -4.14 15.62
N GLU A 3 -24.00 -4.39 15.89
CA GLU A 3 -24.69 -5.63 15.48
C GLU A 3 -25.05 -5.71 13.98
N VAL A 4 -25.21 -4.58 13.28
CA VAL A 4 -25.63 -4.59 11.86
C VAL A 4 -24.48 -4.78 10.89
N ILE A 5 -23.26 -4.39 11.28
CA ILE A 5 -22.07 -4.46 10.43
C ILE A 5 -21.81 -5.92 9.98
N PRO A 6 -21.73 -6.93 10.88
CA PRO A 6 -21.50 -8.31 10.46
C PRO A 6 -22.61 -8.87 9.55
N ILE A 7 -23.86 -8.41 9.71
CA ILE A 7 -25.00 -8.84 8.90
C ILE A 7 -24.84 -8.36 7.45
N ILE A 8 -24.53 -7.07 7.26
CA ILE A 8 -24.40 -6.47 5.92
C ILE A 8 -23.07 -6.88 5.28
N VAL A 9 -21.97 -6.71 6.01
CA VAL A 9 -20.61 -7.03 5.55
C VAL A 9 -20.47 -8.53 5.26
N GLY A 10 -21.12 -9.40 6.04
CA GLY A 10 -20.91 -10.84 6.04
C GLY A 10 -19.84 -11.27 7.04
N SER A 11 -19.58 -12.58 7.12
CA SER A 11 -18.51 -13.18 7.94
C SER A 11 -17.18 -12.53 7.58
N ALA A 12 -16.84 -11.46 8.29
CA ALA A 12 -15.50 -10.93 8.30
C ALA A 12 -14.75 -11.87 9.23
N ASP A 13 -13.91 -12.76 8.68
CA ASP A 13 -12.97 -13.54 9.46
C ASP A 13 -12.29 -12.62 10.48
N ASP A 14 -12.64 -12.78 11.76
CA ASP A 14 -12.08 -12.17 12.97
C ASP A 14 -11.84 -10.65 13.03
N LYS A 15 -12.25 -9.87 12.02
CA LYS A 15 -12.06 -8.42 12.00
C LYS A 15 -13.22 -7.73 12.69
N LYS A 16 -13.07 -7.57 14.02
CA LYS A 16 -13.87 -6.61 14.81
C LYS A 16 -13.96 -5.28 14.05
N PRO A 17 -15.07 -4.54 14.14
CA PRO A 17 -15.13 -3.18 13.62
C PRO A 17 -14.05 -2.38 14.34
N THR A 18 -12.95 -2.14 13.63
CA THR A 18 -11.90 -1.33 14.20
C THR A 18 -12.35 0.09 14.00
N GLU A 19 -12.72 0.78 15.09
CA GLU A 19 -12.67 2.24 15.17
C GLU A 19 -11.20 2.67 14.95
N THR A 20 -10.67 2.45 13.76
CA THR A 20 -9.33 2.87 13.38
C THR A 20 -9.48 4.25 12.80
N ARG A 21 -9.13 5.24 13.60
CA ARG A 21 -8.86 6.58 13.08
C ARG A 21 -7.65 6.52 12.15
N PHE A 22 -7.79 7.08 10.97
CA PHE A 22 -6.72 7.18 9.98
C PHE A 22 -5.84 8.37 10.36
N PHE A 23 -4.79 8.12 11.13
CA PHE A 23 -3.88 9.15 11.63
C PHE A 23 -2.69 9.42 10.72
N ASN A 24 -2.40 8.51 9.78
CA ASN A 24 -1.18 8.58 8.98
C ASN A 24 -1.40 8.98 7.52
N LEU A 25 -2.64 8.88 7.02
CA LEU A 25 -2.96 9.30 5.65
C LEU A 25 -3.10 10.82 5.58
N HIS A 26 -2.50 11.43 4.56
CA HIS A 26 -2.71 12.86 4.30
C HIS A 26 -4.18 13.14 4.01
N ALA A 27 -4.74 14.27 4.44
CA ALA A 27 -6.06 14.65 3.93
C ALA A 27 -5.97 14.91 2.42
N PRO A 28 -7.00 14.60 1.62
CA PRO A 28 -7.12 15.17 0.29
C PRO A 28 -7.21 16.72 0.40
N PRO A 29 -6.89 17.47 -0.67
CA PRO A 29 -6.78 18.94 -0.63
C PRO A 29 -8.02 19.67 -0.07
N ALA A 30 -9.22 19.09 -0.19
CA ALA A 30 -10.47 19.65 0.35
C ALA A 30 -10.83 19.19 1.79
N GLY A 31 -9.99 18.39 2.45
CA GLY A 31 -10.36 17.57 3.62
C GLY A 31 -9.86 18.01 4.99
N HIS A 32 -9.30 19.22 5.13
CA HIS A 32 -8.42 19.63 6.24
C HIS A 32 -9.00 19.61 7.68
N SER A 33 -10.25 19.19 7.92
CA SER A 33 -10.86 19.26 9.26
C SER A 33 -11.64 18.03 9.70
N ILE A 34 -11.79 16.99 8.85
CA ILE A 34 -12.60 15.81 9.19
C ILE A 34 -11.67 14.67 9.61
N LYS A 35 -11.82 14.21 10.86
CA LYS A 35 -11.19 12.97 11.31
C LYS A 35 -11.77 11.80 10.53
N VAL A 36 -10.93 11.09 9.81
CA VAL A 36 -11.33 9.93 9.02
C VAL A 36 -11.34 8.69 9.91
N ALA A 37 -12.52 8.12 10.08
CA ALA A 37 -12.78 6.94 10.91
C ALA A 37 -13.98 6.20 10.31
N PRO A 38 -13.75 5.30 9.33
CA PRO A 38 -14.78 4.40 8.84
C PRO A 38 -15.19 3.40 9.92
N ASP A 39 -16.48 3.06 9.96
CA ASP A 39 -16.98 2.04 10.90
C ASP A 39 -16.49 0.64 10.51
N PHE A 40 -16.27 0.42 9.22
CA PHE A 40 -15.62 -0.75 8.66
C PHE A 40 -14.89 -0.41 7.35
N PHE A 41 -13.78 -1.09 7.07
CA PHE A 41 -13.10 -1.00 5.78
C PHE A 41 -12.30 -2.27 5.47
N ASP A 42 -12.12 -2.54 4.18
CA ASP A 42 -11.23 -3.58 3.68
C ASP A 42 -9.92 -2.98 3.17
N GLY A 43 -8.85 -3.76 3.30
CA GLY A 43 -7.53 -3.45 2.78
C GLY A 43 -6.66 -4.70 2.74
N ALA A 44 -5.43 -4.53 2.28
CA ALA A 44 -4.43 -5.59 2.21
C ALA A 44 -3.76 -5.82 3.56
N VAL A 45 -3.35 -7.06 3.82
CA VAL A 45 -2.46 -7.38 4.94
C VAL A 45 -1.08 -6.80 4.67
N ARG A 46 -0.34 -6.47 5.73
CA ARG A 46 0.96 -5.79 5.62
C ARG A 46 1.98 -6.54 4.79
N ASP A 47 2.01 -7.86 4.91
CA ASP A 47 3.00 -8.72 4.25
C ASP A 47 2.73 -8.91 2.75
N ALA A 48 1.53 -8.55 2.28
CA ALA A 48 1.22 -8.54 0.86
C ALA A 48 1.90 -7.36 0.12
N VAL A 49 2.43 -6.37 0.84
CA VAL A 49 3.02 -5.16 0.24
C VAL A 49 4.53 -5.10 0.52
N GLU A 50 5.33 -4.96 -0.53
CA GLU A 50 6.78 -4.88 -0.46
C GLU A 50 7.26 -3.75 0.45
N LYS A 51 8.40 -3.96 1.12
CA LYS A 51 8.92 -2.98 2.09
C LYS A 51 9.16 -1.61 1.45
N ALA A 52 9.74 -1.57 0.25
CA ALA A 52 9.98 -0.33 -0.47
C ALA A 52 8.67 0.41 -0.81
N VAL A 53 7.65 -0.30 -1.30
CA VAL A 53 6.33 0.27 -1.58
C VAL A 53 5.71 0.87 -0.31
N ARG A 54 5.79 0.16 0.82
CA ARG A 54 5.28 0.65 2.12
C ARG A 54 5.99 1.91 2.61
N VAL A 55 7.30 2.00 2.41
CA VAL A 55 8.10 3.15 2.82
C VAL A 55 7.78 4.35 1.93
N ASN A 56 7.79 4.16 0.61
CA ASN A 56 7.61 5.23 -0.36
C ASN A 56 6.18 5.78 -0.35
N LEU A 57 5.17 4.89 -0.23
CA LEU A 57 3.75 5.26 -0.23
C LEU A 57 3.16 5.41 1.18
N ASN A 58 4.00 5.57 2.21
CA ASN A 58 3.59 5.53 3.63
C ASN A 58 2.32 6.34 3.93
N HIS A 59 2.33 7.62 3.56
CA HIS A 59 1.23 8.55 3.83
C HIS A 59 0.03 8.42 2.88
N MET A 60 0.11 7.47 1.94
CA MET A 60 -0.90 7.22 0.91
C MET A 60 -1.65 5.92 1.14
N ILE A 61 -0.96 4.88 1.61
CA ILE A 61 -1.53 3.52 1.75
C ILE A 61 -1.53 2.99 3.18
N ILE A 62 -0.96 3.68 4.17
CA ILE A 62 -0.91 3.18 5.56
C ILE A 62 -1.86 4.00 6.44
N PRO A 63 -3.04 3.45 6.83
CA PRO A 63 -4.00 4.18 7.66
C PRO A 63 -3.45 4.58 9.03
N SER A 64 -2.69 3.69 9.66
CA SER A 64 -2.15 3.86 11.01
C SER A 64 -0.81 3.16 11.17
N LYS A 65 0.10 3.77 11.92
CA LYS A 65 1.40 3.21 12.28
C LYS A 65 1.38 2.40 13.59
N TYR A 66 0.28 2.48 14.35
CA TYR A 66 0.20 1.93 15.70
C TYR A 66 -0.02 0.42 15.75
N SER A 67 -0.48 -0.20 14.67
CA SER A 67 -0.70 -1.64 14.64
C SER A 67 -0.48 -2.22 13.26
N THR A 68 0.24 -3.34 13.20
CA THR A 68 0.44 -4.14 11.98
C THR A 68 -0.80 -4.93 11.57
N ARG A 69 -1.82 -5.03 12.45
CA ARG A 69 -3.10 -5.69 12.16
C ARG A 69 -4.07 -4.82 11.36
N ILE A 70 -3.80 -3.51 11.27
CA ILE A 70 -4.64 -2.58 10.52
C ILE A 70 -4.36 -2.77 9.03
N PRO A 71 -5.38 -3.07 8.20
CA PRO A 71 -5.19 -3.24 6.77
C PRO A 71 -4.62 -1.99 6.10
N MET A 72 -3.85 -2.21 5.05
CA MET A 72 -3.21 -1.18 4.22
C MET A 72 -3.97 -1.00 2.91
N ALA A 73 -3.69 0.09 2.20
CA ALA A 73 -4.27 0.44 0.90
C ALA A 73 -5.81 0.31 0.87
N PRO A 74 -6.54 0.97 1.79
CA PRO A 74 -7.98 0.78 1.87
C PRO A 74 -8.68 1.32 0.61
N ASN A 75 -9.62 0.55 0.07
CA ASN A 75 -10.41 0.96 -1.10
C ASN A 75 -11.87 0.47 -1.08
N CYS A 76 -12.32 -0.11 0.03
CA CYS A 76 -13.74 -0.37 0.28
C CYS A 76 -14.07 0.06 1.71
N PHE A 77 -15.08 0.92 1.87
CA PHE A 77 -15.46 1.50 3.15
C PHE A 77 -16.95 1.31 3.41
N PHE A 78 -17.32 1.13 4.67
CA PHE A 78 -18.70 1.01 5.10
C PHE A 78 -18.93 1.84 6.36
N ASP A 79 -19.98 2.65 6.33
CA ASP A 79 -20.42 3.48 7.43
C ASP A 79 -21.88 3.19 7.78
N VAL A 80 -22.18 3.17 9.07
CA VAL A 80 -23.54 3.19 9.62
C VAL A 80 -23.82 4.62 10.04
N THR A 81 -24.74 5.27 9.35
CA THR A 81 -25.09 6.66 9.64
C THR A 81 -25.76 6.75 11.02
N PRO A 82 -25.26 7.59 11.95
CA PRO A 82 -25.92 7.85 13.23
C PRO A 82 -27.31 8.44 13.01
N LYS A 83 -28.27 8.16 13.90
CA LYS A 83 -29.66 8.63 13.79
C LYS A 83 -29.74 10.15 13.66
N GLU A 84 -28.92 10.87 14.42
CA GLU A 84 -28.92 12.33 14.49
C GLU A 84 -27.99 12.99 13.45
N ALA A 85 -27.32 12.20 12.61
CA ALA A 85 -26.36 12.74 11.65
C ALA A 85 -27.06 13.45 10.49
N LYS A 86 -26.70 14.72 10.28
CA LYS A 86 -27.13 15.46 9.09
C LYS A 86 -26.67 14.73 7.83
N PHE A 87 -27.56 14.56 6.86
CA PHE A 87 -27.25 13.90 5.58
C PHE A 87 -26.01 14.50 4.89
N SER A 88 -25.86 15.83 4.91
CA SER A 88 -24.68 16.51 4.33
C SER A 88 -23.37 16.22 5.06
N ALA A 89 -23.42 15.89 6.35
CA ALA A 89 -22.24 15.47 7.11
C ALA A 89 -21.87 14.02 6.78
N ALA A 90 -22.86 13.12 6.70
CA ALA A 90 -22.66 11.74 6.28
C ALA A 90 -22.09 11.67 4.85
N MET A 91 -22.65 12.44 3.91
CA MET A 91 -22.16 12.47 2.53
C MET A 91 -20.72 12.99 2.43
N ARG A 92 -20.35 14.01 3.21
CA ARG A 92 -18.96 14.50 3.28
C ARG A 92 -18.01 13.44 3.82
N LYS A 93 -18.42 12.67 4.84
CA LYS A 93 -17.65 11.53 5.36
C LYS A 93 -17.42 10.49 4.24
N THR A 94 -18.48 10.11 3.54
CA THR A 94 -18.42 9.17 2.40
C THR A 94 -17.49 9.65 1.28
N MET A 95 -17.60 10.92 0.88
CA MET A 95 -16.71 11.53 -0.13
C MET A 95 -15.25 11.46 0.31
N LEU A 96 -14.96 11.81 1.57
CA LEU A 96 -13.59 11.84 2.08
C LEU A 96 -12.97 10.43 2.14
N HIS A 97 -13.73 9.44 2.57
CA HIS A 97 -13.30 8.03 2.55
C HIS A 97 -12.96 7.56 1.14
N GLY A 98 -13.87 7.83 0.20
CA GLY A 98 -13.68 7.46 -1.20
C GLY A 98 -12.49 8.16 -1.86
N ALA A 99 -12.29 9.45 -1.59
CA ALA A 99 -11.14 10.20 -2.08
C ALA A 99 -9.81 9.62 -1.56
N LEU A 100 -9.75 9.24 -0.28
CA LEU A 100 -8.56 8.60 0.29
C LEU A 100 -8.25 7.26 -0.37
N GLY A 101 -9.26 6.41 -0.55
CA GLY A 101 -9.04 5.12 -1.23
C GLY A 101 -8.67 5.29 -2.69
N ALA A 102 -9.32 6.20 -3.41
CA ALA A 102 -9.01 6.48 -4.81
C ALA A 102 -7.57 7.00 -4.97
N ARG A 103 -7.11 7.85 -4.03
CA ARG A 103 -5.71 8.30 -3.97
C ARG A 103 -4.74 7.16 -3.67
N ALA A 104 -5.09 6.25 -2.77
CA ALA A 104 -4.27 5.08 -2.47
C ALA A 104 -4.13 4.17 -3.71
N MET A 105 -5.22 3.97 -4.46
CA MET A 105 -5.21 3.17 -5.69
C MET A 105 -4.38 3.84 -6.79
N LEU A 106 -4.53 5.15 -6.97
CA LEU A 106 -3.71 5.92 -7.92
C LEU A 106 -2.22 5.83 -7.59
N ALA A 107 -1.86 5.95 -6.30
CA ALA A 107 -0.47 5.88 -5.86
C ALA A 107 0.15 4.49 -6.10
N LEU A 108 -0.62 3.41 -5.90
CA LEU A 108 -0.16 2.06 -6.22
C LEU A 108 -0.02 1.83 -7.73
N GLN A 109 -1.02 2.24 -8.51
CA GLN A 109 -1.00 2.13 -9.98
C GLN A 109 0.24 2.82 -10.59
N ASN A 110 0.60 3.98 -10.03
CA ASN A 110 1.71 4.81 -10.50
C ASN A 110 3.02 4.58 -9.74
N TYR A 111 3.12 3.54 -8.91
CA TYR A 111 4.37 3.27 -8.20
C TYR A 111 5.52 3.03 -9.19
N GLY A 112 6.58 3.83 -9.09
CA GLY A 112 7.76 3.75 -9.95
C GLY A 112 7.56 4.26 -11.38
N ALA A 113 6.43 4.90 -11.70
CA ALA A 113 6.26 5.57 -12.99
C ALA A 113 6.97 6.93 -12.98
N GLU A 114 7.57 7.32 -14.12
CA GLU A 114 8.17 8.65 -14.29
C GLU A 114 7.11 9.75 -14.26
N GLU A 115 5.98 9.51 -14.94
CA GLU A 115 4.86 10.44 -15.02
C GLU A 115 3.56 9.77 -14.52
N PRO A 116 2.72 10.47 -13.73
CA PRO A 116 1.44 9.93 -13.28
C PRO A 116 0.46 9.67 -14.45
N VAL A 117 -0.06 8.45 -14.52
CA VAL A 117 -1.13 8.04 -15.43
C VAL A 117 -2.47 8.10 -14.71
N PHE A 118 -3.44 8.75 -15.36
CA PHE A 118 -4.84 8.79 -14.94
C PHE A 118 -5.71 8.07 -15.98
N ASP A 119 -6.23 6.90 -15.62
CA ASP A 119 -7.06 6.09 -16.53
C ASP A 119 -8.57 6.40 -16.42
N GLY A 120 -8.95 7.30 -15.51
CA GLY A 120 -10.32 7.73 -15.25
C GLY A 120 -11.24 6.63 -14.69
N LYS A 121 -10.68 5.47 -14.30
CA LYS A 121 -11.48 4.33 -13.82
C LYS A 121 -11.67 4.38 -12.31
N ALA A 122 -12.75 3.73 -11.87
CA ALA A 122 -13.10 3.67 -10.47
C ALA A 122 -12.65 2.35 -9.84
N TYR A 123 -11.82 2.46 -8.81
CA TYR A 123 -11.23 1.32 -8.10
C TYR A 123 -11.50 1.35 -6.59
N THR A 124 -12.34 2.29 -6.16
CA THR A 124 -12.67 2.52 -4.76
C THR A 124 -14.18 2.63 -4.59
N TYR A 125 -14.69 2.04 -3.51
CA TYR A 125 -16.11 2.00 -3.22
C TYR A 125 -16.39 2.40 -1.78
N THR A 126 -17.52 3.03 -1.57
CA THR A 126 -18.01 3.37 -0.23
C THR A 126 -19.47 2.99 -0.13
N ALA A 127 -19.89 2.51 1.02
CA ALA A 127 -21.28 2.20 1.31
C ALA A 127 -21.72 2.87 2.62
N ALA A 128 -22.95 3.35 2.65
CA ALA A 128 -23.56 3.96 3.81
C ALA A 128 -24.91 3.29 4.08
N TYR A 129 -25.07 2.72 5.28
CA TYR A 129 -26.35 2.25 5.77
C TYR A 129 -27.00 3.33 6.63
N HIS A 130 -28.28 3.59 6.40
CA HIS A 130 -29.09 4.55 7.14
C HIS A 130 -30.16 3.79 7.93
N PRO A 131 -29.93 3.48 9.22
CA PRO A 131 -30.81 2.60 9.99
C PRO A 131 -32.23 3.13 10.16
N GLU A 132 -32.40 4.45 10.29
CA GLU A 132 -33.71 5.07 10.53
C GLU A 132 -34.67 4.88 9.36
N VAL A 133 -34.16 4.97 8.13
CA VAL A 133 -34.93 4.75 6.91
C VAL A 133 -34.75 3.35 6.32
N GLY A 134 -33.84 2.54 6.90
CA GLY A 134 -33.53 1.20 6.45
C GLY A 134 -32.92 1.11 5.05
N THR A 135 -32.14 2.12 4.60
CA THR A 135 -31.57 2.14 3.25
C THR A 135 -30.06 1.92 3.23
N LEU A 136 -29.58 1.22 2.20
CA LEU A 136 -28.16 1.08 1.88
C LEU A 136 -27.87 1.84 0.60
N GLN A 137 -26.85 2.70 0.60
CA GLN A 137 -26.37 3.41 -0.59
C GLN A 137 -24.93 2.99 -0.88
N ILE A 138 -24.62 2.74 -2.15
CA ILE A 138 -23.26 2.40 -2.59
C ILE A 138 -22.79 3.42 -3.62
N PHE A 139 -21.53 3.83 -3.50
CA PHE A 139 -20.88 4.79 -4.38
C PHE A 139 -19.55 4.23 -4.87
N THR A 140 -19.13 4.70 -6.03
CA THR A 140 -17.83 4.44 -6.63
C THR A 140 -17.04 5.74 -6.75
N HIS A 141 -15.72 5.64 -6.70
CA HIS A 141 -14.82 6.79 -6.70
C HIS A 141 -13.71 6.62 -7.72
N HIS A 142 -13.47 7.67 -8.51
CA HIS A 142 -12.40 7.72 -9.50
C HIS A 142 -11.62 9.04 -9.40
N VAL A 143 -10.43 9.05 -9.99
CA VAL A 143 -9.54 10.22 -10.01
C VAL A 143 -9.37 10.71 -11.43
N THR A 144 -9.38 12.03 -11.60
CA THR A 144 -9.01 12.70 -12.86
C THR A 144 -7.75 13.54 -12.65
N PRO A 145 -7.00 13.82 -13.74
CA PRO A 145 -5.83 14.69 -13.65
C PRO A 145 -6.23 16.09 -13.14
N PRO A 146 -5.24 16.85 -12.62
CA PRO A 146 -5.43 18.26 -12.31
C PRO A 146 -5.96 19.06 -13.51
N THR A 147 -6.80 20.06 -13.24
CA THR A 147 -7.30 21.00 -14.24
C THR A 147 -6.30 22.13 -14.57
N THR A 148 -5.25 22.27 -13.76
CA THR A 148 -4.14 23.21 -13.97
C THR A 148 -2.79 22.51 -13.79
N PRO A 149 -1.70 22.99 -14.42
CA PRO A 149 -0.37 22.34 -14.31
C PRO A 149 0.18 22.20 -12.88
N GLU A 150 -0.19 23.12 -11.99
CA GLU A 150 0.19 23.13 -10.57
C GLU A 150 -0.93 22.61 -9.66
N GLY A 151 -2.00 22.10 -10.24
CA GLY A 151 -3.18 21.66 -9.52
C GLY A 151 -3.01 20.26 -8.90
N GLU A 152 -3.94 19.94 -8.01
CA GLU A 152 -4.04 18.60 -7.42
C GLU A 152 -5.04 17.74 -8.19
N PRO A 153 -4.91 16.39 -8.14
CA PRO A 153 -5.91 15.51 -8.72
C PRO A 153 -7.31 15.74 -8.14
N GLU A 154 -8.33 15.60 -9.00
CA GLU A 154 -9.73 15.72 -8.58
C GLU A 154 -10.34 14.34 -8.31
N TYR A 155 -11.17 14.27 -7.26
CA TYR A 155 -11.81 13.03 -6.81
C TYR A 155 -13.31 13.11 -7.01
N HIS A 156 -13.83 12.15 -7.77
CA HIS A 156 -15.23 12.13 -8.17
C HIS A 156 -15.95 10.98 -7.51
N MET A 157 -17.11 11.27 -6.93
CA MET A 157 -18.00 10.29 -6.33
C MET A 157 -19.24 10.11 -7.19
N THR A 158 -19.56 8.87 -7.54
CA THR A 158 -20.77 8.53 -8.32
C THR A 158 -21.59 7.49 -7.57
N LYS A 159 -22.89 7.74 -7.42
CA LYS A 159 -23.81 6.78 -6.80
C LYS A 159 -24.04 5.59 -7.73
N LEU A 160 -23.74 4.39 -7.26
CA LEU A 160 -24.01 3.14 -7.98
C LEU A 160 -25.44 2.67 -7.77
N GLY A 161 -25.98 2.84 -6.56
CA GLY A 161 -27.34 2.39 -6.27
C GLY A 161 -27.81 2.69 -4.84
N LEU A 162 -29.09 2.40 -4.63
CA LEU A 162 -29.78 2.48 -3.34
C LEU A 162 -30.68 1.24 -3.20
N TRP A 163 -30.66 0.62 -2.03
CA TRP A 163 -31.49 -0.54 -1.70
C TRP A 163 -32.27 -0.29 -0.41
N GLN A 164 -33.56 -0.62 -0.43
CA GLN A 164 -34.40 -0.66 0.76
C GLN A 164 -34.19 -2.00 1.46
N MET A 165 -33.47 -1.97 2.59
CA MET A 165 -32.99 -3.15 3.29
C MET A 165 -34.04 -3.76 4.24
N THR A 166 -35.04 -2.99 4.63
CA THR A 166 -36.00 -3.37 5.69
C THR A 166 -37.43 -3.60 5.19
N ASP A 167 -37.68 -3.43 3.90
CA ASP A 167 -39.01 -3.58 3.30
C ASP A 167 -39.35 -5.03 2.95
N SER A 168 -38.36 -5.80 2.46
CA SER A 168 -38.54 -7.21 2.14
C SER A 168 -37.23 -7.99 2.24
N ILE A 169 -37.33 -9.31 2.39
CA ILE A 169 -36.18 -10.23 2.36
C ILE A 169 -35.45 -10.11 1.01
N GLU A 170 -36.18 -9.97 -0.10
CA GLU A 170 -35.57 -9.79 -1.41
C GLU A 170 -34.77 -8.48 -1.50
N GLY A 171 -35.35 -7.37 -1.04
CA GLY A 171 -34.66 -6.07 -0.99
C GLY A 171 -33.38 -6.12 -0.16
N PHE A 172 -33.46 -6.76 1.01
CA PHE A 172 -32.31 -7.04 1.87
C PHE A 172 -31.22 -7.84 1.14
N LEU A 173 -31.58 -8.99 0.55
CA LEU A 173 -30.65 -9.87 -0.15
C LEU A 173 -29.97 -9.15 -1.32
N ARG A 174 -30.73 -8.41 -2.13
CA ARG A 174 -30.17 -7.62 -3.24
C ARG A 174 -29.17 -6.58 -2.76
N GLY A 175 -29.46 -5.89 -1.65
CA GLY A 175 -28.55 -4.89 -1.09
C GLY A 175 -27.26 -5.49 -0.53
N VAL A 176 -27.35 -6.55 0.28
CA VAL A 176 -26.13 -7.20 0.81
C VAL A 176 -25.31 -7.86 -0.29
N THR A 177 -25.95 -8.46 -1.30
CA THR A 177 -25.26 -9.02 -2.47
C THR A 177 -24.53 -7.93 -3.25
N ALA A 178 -25.20 -6.80 -3.52
CA ALA A 178 -24.55 -5.68 -4.21
C ALA A 178 -23.32 -5.17 -3.44
N PHE A 179 -23.44 -5.02 -2.12
CA PHE A 179 -22.31 -4.59 -1.29
C PHE A 179 -21.16 -5.59 -1.28
N ARG A 180 -21.44 -6.88 -1.09
CA ARG A 180 -20.40 -7.91 -1.07
C ARG A 180 -19.70 -8.05 -2.43
N ASN A 181 -20.44 -7.91 -3.54
CA ASN A 181 -19.85 -7.89 -4.87
C ASN A 181 -18.87 -6.72 -5.07
N VAL A 182 -19.19 -5.53 -4.56
CA VAL A 182 -18.24 -4.40 -4.66
C VAL A 182 -17.04 -4.56 -3.72
N ARG A 183 -17.18 -5.25 -2.57
CA ARG A 183 -16.04 -5.61 -1.72
C ARG A 183 -15.06 -6.53 -2.46
N ASP A 184 -15.57 -7.58 -3.10
CA ASP A 184 -14.75 -8.53 -3.86
C ASP A 184 -14.09 -7.87 -5.08
N LEU A 185 -14.81 -6.97 -5.76
CA LEU A 185 -14.27 -6.19 -6.86
C LEU A 185 -13.17 -5.23 -6.40
N ALA A 186 -13.40 -4.51 -5.29
CA ALA A 186 -12.39 -3.64 -4.68
C ALA A 186 -11.12 -4.41 -4.33
N GLN A 187 -11.27 -5.60 -3.74
CA GLN A 187 -10.14 -6.47 -3.42
C GLN A 187 -9.34 -6.83 -4.67
N ARG A 188 -9.99 -7.30 -5.74
CA ARG A 188 -9.30 -7.67 -6.99
C ARG A 188 -8.50 -6.51 -7.58
N HIS A 189 -9.05 -5.30 -7.59
CA HIS A 189 -8.34 -4.12 -8.07
C HIS A 189 -7.11 -3.79 -7.22
N ARG A 190 -7.29 -3.75 -5.90
CA ARG A 190 -6.22 -3.45 -4.95
C ARG A 190 -5.09 -4.47 -5.03
N ASP A 191 -5.44 -5.75 -5.04
CA ASP A 191 -4.47 -6.85 -5.00
C ASP A 191 -3.65 -6.87 -6.31
N GLU A 192 -4.26 -6.55 -7.46
CA GLU A 192 -3.54 -6.40 -8.73
C GLU A 192 -2.59 -5.19 -8.71
N PHE A 193 -3.03 -4.03 -8.23
CA PHE A 193 -2.15 -2.86 -8.13
C PHE A 193 -0.99 -3.07 -7.15
N ILE A 194 -1.23 -3.77 -6.04
CA ILE A 194 -0.16 -4.18 -5.12
C ILE A 194 0.82 -5.12 -5.82
N ARG A 195 0.33 -6.11 -6.58
CA ARG A 195 1.16 -7.05 -7.33
C ARG A 195 2.10 -6.32 -8.28
N VAL A 196 1.56 -5.41 -9.09
CA VAL A 196 2.34 -4.60 -10.06
C VAL A 196 3.33 -3.67 -9.35
N ALA A 197 2.91 -2.98 -8.29
CA ALA A 197 3.79 -2.09 -7.53
C ALA A 197 4.96 -2.86 -6.88
N ASN A 198 4.68 -4.05 -6.33
CA ASN A 198 5.69 -4.92 -5.75
C ASN A 198 6.70 -5.42 -6.80
N GLU A 199 6.23 -5.77 -8.00
CA GLU A 199 7.08 -6.19 -9.11
C GLU A 199 8.05 -5.08 -9.53
N ARG A 200 7.54 -3.86 -9.72
CA ARG A 200 8.36 -2.67 -10.01
C ARG A 200 9.37 -2.37 -8.90
N ALA A 201 8.98 -2.52 -7.63
CA ALA A 201 9.87 -2.29 -6.50
C ALA A 201 11.09 -3.23 -6.50
N ARG A 202 10.90 -4.49 -6.90
CA ARG A 202 11.99 -5.47 -7.01
C ARG A 202 12.91 -5.14 -8.19
N GLN A 203 12.36 -4.80 -9.35
CA GLN A 203 13.14 -4.38 -10.53
C GLN A 203 14.03 -3.17 -10.22
N LEU A 204 13.48 -2.12 -9.60
CA LEU A 204 14.24 -0.94 -9.20
C LEU A 204 15.35 -1.25 -8.17
N SER A 205 15.17 -2.29 -7.36
CA SER A 205 16.20 -2.71 -6.39
C SER A 205 17.35 -3.47 -7.07
N GLU A 206 17.05 -4.23 -8.12
CA GLU A 206 18.04 -4.98 -8.92
C GLU A 206 18.88 -4.05 -9.79
N GLU A 207 18.29 -3.03 -10.40
CA GLU A 207 18.99 -2.01 -11.19
C GLU A 207 19.97 -1.17 -10.36
N GLN A 208 19.72 -1.04 -9.05
CA GLN A 208 20.57 -0.31 -8.10
C GLN A 208 21.74 -1.13 -7.55
N GLN A 209 21.79 -2.45 -7.80
CA GLN A 209 22.98 -3.24 -7.50
C GLN A 209 23.97 -3.12 -8.66
N PRO A 210 25.17 -2.55 -8.46
CA PRO A 210 26.18 -2.53 -9.51
C PRO A 210 26.51 -3.98 -9.84
N GLY A 211 26.30 -4.39 -11.09
CA GLY A 211 26.73 -5.71 -11.54
C GLY A 211 28.21 -5.87 -11.22
N GLU A 212 28.53 -6.86 -10.37
CA GLU A 212 29.87 -7.45 -10.32
C GLU A 212 30.17 -7.99 -11.72
N LYS A 213 30.68 -7.13 -12.60
CA LYS A 213 31.44 -7.58 -13.76
C LYS A 213 32.66 -8.27 -13.19
N GLN A 214 32.63 -9.60 -13.15
CA GLN A 214 33.81 -10.43 -13.00
C GLN A 214 34.83 -9.95 -14.04
N GLY A 215 35.85 -9.22 -13.58
CA GLY A 215 36.97 -8.83 -14.41
C GLY A 215 37.70 -10.07 -14.92
N PRO A 216 38.30 -10.03 -16.12
CA PRO A 216 39.05 -11.17 -16.65
C PRO A 216 40.18 -11.51 -15.68
N SER A 217 40.26 -12.79 -15.30
CA SER A 217 41.36 -13.34 -14.51
C SER A 217 42.68 -13.11 -15.25
N GLU A 218 43.50 -12.18 -14.76
CA GLU A 218 44.89 -12.04 -15.21
C GLU A 218 45.66 -13.32 -14.85
N LYS A 219 45.98 -14.10 -15.88
CA LYS A 219 46.97 -15.16 -15.80
C LYS A 219 48.31 -14.51 -15.47
N ARG A 220 48.85 -14.79 -14.29
CA ARG A 220 50.25 -14.49 -13.96
C ARG A 220 51.15 -15.38 -14.83
N GLU A 221 51.77 -14.78 -15.83
CA GLU A 221 52.92 -15.37 -16.53
C GLU A 221 54.15 -15.28 -15.63
N ALA A 222 54.78 -16.43 -15.38
CA ALA A 222 56.08 -16.51 -14.76
C ALA A 222 57.15 -16.17 -15.80
N SER A 223 57.88 -15.07 -15.59
CA SER A 223 59.08 -14.75 -16.37
C SER A 223 60.29 -14.83 -15.44
N GLY A 224 61.04 -15.91 -15.59
CA GLY A 224 62.34 -16.09 -14.96
C GLY A 224 63.38 -15.21 -15.63
N LYS A 225 64.21 -14.55 -14.83
CA LYS A 225 65.53 -14.10 -15.24
C LYS A 225 66.53 -14.43 -14.15
N GLN A 226 67.46 -15.32 -14.51
CA GLN A 226 68.70 -15.60 -13.80
C GLN A 226 69.67 -14.44 -14.05
N GLU A 227 70.31 -13.94 -13.00
CA GLU A 227 71.53 -13.15 -13.08
C GLU A 227 72.71 -13.99 -12.58
N PRO A 228 73.92 -13.85 -13.16
CA PRO A 228 75.05 -14.68 -12.83
C PRO A 228 75.81 -14.16 -11.60
N VAL A 229 76.31 -15.12 -10.81
CA VAL A 229 77.17 -14.92 -9.64
C VAL A 229 78.62 -14.83 -10.13
N GLU A 230 79.31 -13.76 -9.78
CA GLU A 230 80.77 -13.68 -9.86
C GLU A 230 81.38 -13.54 -8.45
N GLU A 231 82.42 -14.33 -8.28
CA GLU A 231 83.18 -14.77 -7.14
C GLU A 231 83.95 -13.66 -6.41
N GLN A 232 83.95 -13.69 -5.06
CA GLN A 232 85.13 -13.39 -4.23
C GLN A 232 84.87 -13.71 -2.74
N GLN A 233 85.51 -14.78 -2.25
CA GLN A 233 85.90 -15.00 -0.84
C GLN A 233 87.28 -14.35 -0.61
N PRO A 234 87.89 -14.31 0.61
CA PRO A 234 87.53 -14.89 1.92
C PRO A 234 87.43 -13.77 3.01
N ILE A 235 87.32 -13.93 4.33
CA ILE A 235 88.20 -14.59 5.33
C ILE A 235 87.44 -14.76 6.66
N ALA A 236 87.96 -15.72 7.42
CA ALA A 236 87.55 -16.47 8.59
C ALA A 236 87.08 -15.77 9.88
N GLU A 237 86.67 -16.69 10.76
CA GLU A 237 86.63 -16.68 12.24
C GLU A 237 85.27 -16.42 12.88
N THR A 238 84.85 -17.06 13.97
CA THR A 238 85.19 -18.27 14.73
C THR A 238 84.19 -18.25 15.90
N MET A 239 83.54 -19.37 16.22
CA MET A 239 82.86 -19.67 17.52
C MET A 239 81.68 -18.76 17.96
N GLY A 240 80.58 -19.24 18.52
CA GLY A 240 80.18 -20.55 19.00
C GLY A 240 78.99 -20.38 19.96
N VAL A 241 78.32 -21.51 20.22
CA VAL A 241 77.80 -21.91 21.54
C VAL A 241 76.56 -21.14 22.06
N VAL A 242 75.35 -21.71 21.90
CA VAL A 242 74.53 -22.43 22.94
C VAL A 242 73.32 -21.55 23.31
N ALA A 243 72.07 -22.00 23.04
CA ALA A 243 71.14 -22.76 23.92
C ALA A 243 70.65 -21.91 25.12
N GLU A 244 69.43 -21.98 25.66
CA GLU A 244 68.26 -22.87 25.61
C GLU A 244 66.98 -21.99 25.70
N GLY A 245 65.77 -22.47 25.45
CA GLY A 245 64.83 -22.92 26.51
C GLY A 245 64.17 -21.72 27.21
N GLU A 246 62.87 -21.48 27.24
CA GLU A 246 61.64 -22.30 27.15
C GLU A 246 60.52 -21.51 26.46
#